data_AF-A0A7M5TRZ2-F1
#
_entry.id   AF-A0A7M5TRZ2-F1
#
_cell.length_a   1.000
_cell.length_b   1.000
_cell.length_c   1.000
_cell.angle_alpha   90.00
_cell.angle_beta   90.00
_cell.angle_gamma   90.00
#
_symmetry.space_group_name_H-M   'P 1'
#
loop_
_entity.id
_entity.type
_entity.pdbx_description
1 polymer ?
#
loop_
_entity_poly.entity_id
_entity_poly.type
_entity_poly.pdbx_seq_one_letter_code
_entity_poly.pdbx_strand_id
1 'polypeptide(L)'
;MFQLAFVVSLFILAASANDCEKSTYEKLGCFKRQPKLLPDLILNDRDPTHDNYTGRNIDWVEYASYLNEFTCRCSDKAKKMGYKYFALGFYGECWAGKDMKEFVKVMNDFSQGSMKCINGNYWACDNMTTSPCTGGANTEYIYLVVGDDEEGEE
;
A
#
# COMPACT_ATOMS: atom_id res chain seq x y z
N MET A 1 50.27 -10.08 -35.32
CA MET A 1 49.22 -9.06 -35.17
C MET A 1 47.89 -9.77 -35.09
N PHE A 2 47.35 -10.03 -33.90
CA PHE A 2 45.91 -10.28 -33.66
C PHE A 2 45.68 -10.05 -32.16
N GLN A 3 45.27 -8.83 -31.79
CA GLN A 3 44.69 -8.57 -30.48
C GLN A 3 43.18 -8.83 -30.61
N LEU A 4 42.68 -9.87 -29.92
CA LEU A 4 41.24 -10.05 -29.72
C LEU A 4 40.78 -9.07 -28.65
N ALA A 5 39.94 -8.11 -29.03
CA ALA A 5 39.21 -7.27 -28.10
C ALA A 5 37.94 -8.02 -27.64
N PHE A 6 37.90 -8.42 -26.37
CA PHE A 6 36.68 -8.90 -25.72
C PHE A 6 35.78 -7.69 -25.43
N VAL A 7 34.70 -7.53 -26.19
CA VAL A 7 33.66 -6.54 -25.91
C VAL A 7 32.72 -7.14 -24.87
N VAL A 8 32.95 -6.82 -23.59
CA VAL A 8 32.00 -7.16 -22.53
C VAL A 8 30.85 -6.16 -22.62
N SER A 9 29.78 -6.54 -23.32
CA SER A 9 28.55 -5.74 -23.39
C SER A 9 27.87 -5.78 -22.03
N LEU A 10 28.08 -4.74 -21.24
CA LEU A 10 27.37 -4.50 -19.98
C LEU A 10 25.92 -4.13 -20.34
N PHE A 11 25.05 -5.14 -20.49
CA PHE A 11 23.61 -4.90 -20.47
C PHE A 11 23.25 -4.53 -19.03
N ILE A 12 23.20 -3.23 -18.74
CA ILE A 12 22.59 -2.73 -17.52
C ILE A 12 21.10 -3.09 -17.63
N LEU A 13 20.69 -4.14 -16.94
CA LEU A 13 19.27 -4.37 -16.65
C LEU A 13 18.83 -3.20 -15.79
N ALA A 14 18.21 -2.20 -16.41
CA ALA A 14 17.44 -1.22 -15.66
C ALA A 14 16.30 -1.99 -14.99
N ALA A 15 16.44 -2.27 -13.70
CA ALA A 15 15.34 -2.76 -12.89
C ALA A 15 14.25 -1.68 -12.94
N SER A 16 13.15 -1.99 -13.62
CA SER A 16 11.94 -1.18 -13.60
C SER A 16 11.38 -1.24 -12.18
N ALA A 17 11.63 -0.21 -11.38
CA ALA A 17 11.20 -0.09 -9.98
C ALA A 17 9.71 0.30 -9.86
N ASN A 18 8.83 -0.36 -10.63
CA ASN A 18 7.41 0.02 -10.73
C ASN A 18 6.44 -1.00 -10.11
N ASP A 19 6.94 -2.14 -9.64
CA ASP A 19 6.21 -3.00 -8.71
C ASP A 19 7.03 -3.03 -7.43
N CYS A 20 6.52 -2.52 -6.31
CA CYS A 20 7.02 -3.04 -5.04
C CYS A 20 6.77 -4.54 -5.09
N GLU A 21 7.79 -5.31 -4.73
CA GLU A 21 7.60 -6.73 -4.58
C GLU A 21 6.41 -6.90 -3.61
N LYS A 22 5.32 -7.53 -4.08
CA LYS A 22 4.09 -7.74 -3.31
C LYS A 22 4.34 -8.49 -1.98
N SER A 23 5.56 -8.97 -1.77
CA SER A 23 6.11 -9.52 -0.53
C SER A 23 6.00 -8.59 0.68
N THR A 24 5.71 -7.30 0.51
CA THR A 24 5.67 -6.35 1.65
C THR A 24 4.30 -6.21 2.34
N TYR A 25 3.21 -6.73 1.77
CA TYR A 25 1.88 -6.61 2.39
C TYR A 25 0.87 -7.67 1.95
N GLU A 26 -0.15 -7.90 2.79
CA GLU A 26 -1.30 -8.76 2.46
C GLU A 26 -2.61 -7.97 2.46
N LYS A 27 -3.51 -8.33 1.55
CA LYS A 27 -4.86 -7.74 1.43
C LYS A 27 -5.82 -8.36 2.44
N LEU A 28 -6.49 -7.54 3.26
CA LEU A 28 -7.48 -8.02 4.22
C LEU A 28 -8.92 -7.77 3.76
N GLY A 29 -9.27 -6.51 3.50
CA GLY A 29 -10.64 -6.19 3.13
C GLY A 29 -11.03 -4.74 3.32
N CYS A 30 -12.31 -4.48 3.02
CA CYS A 30 -12.91 -3.17 3.02
C CYS A 30 -13.74 -2.92 4.28
N PHE A 31 -13.47 -1.81 4.95
CA PHE A 31 -14.11 -1.42 6.21
C PHE A 31 -14.63 0.01 6.13
N LYS A 32 -15.61 0.34 6.98
CA LYS A 32 -15.95 1.73 7.32
C LYS A 32 -14.73 2.38 7.98
N ARG A 33 -14.58 3.70 7.85
CA ARG A 33 -13.46 4.45 8.46
C ARG A 33 -13.26 4.10 9.94
N GLN A 34 -12.03 3.72 10.31
CA GLN A 34 -11.66 3.22 11.64
C GLN A 34 -10.62 4.14 12.33
N PRO A 35 -10.99 5.33 12.82
CA PRO A 35 -10.03 6.28 13.39
C PRO A 35 -9.33 5.77 14.67
N LYS A 36 -9.93 4.82 15.39
CA LYS A 36 -9.29 4.17 16.55
C LYS A 36 -8.26 3.13 16.16
N LEU A 37 -8.51 2.41 15.07
CA LEU A 37 -7.62 1.38 14.55
C LEU A 37 -6.45 2.00 13.78
N LEU A 38 -6.76 3.01 12.96
CA LEU A 38 -5.86 3.65 12.00
C LEU A 38 -5.70 5.14 12.34
N PRO A 39 -5.07 5.47 13.47
CA PRO A 39 -4.99 6.85 13.96
C PRO A 39 -4.04 7.74 13.14
N ASP A 40 -3.05 7.16 12.46
CA ASP A 40 -1.93 7.90 11.92
C ASP A 40 -2.01 8.03 10.40
N LEU A 41 -2.24 9.25 9.89
CA LEU A 41 -2.13 9.56 8.46
C LEU A 41 -0.65 9.68 8.08
N ILE A 42 -0.07 8.63 7.51
CA ILE A 42 1.36 8.60 7.21
C ILE A 42 1.71 9.09 5.81
N LEU A 43 0.79 9.05 4.83
CA LEU A 43 0.95 9.71 3.52
C LEU A 43 -0.38 10.29 3.06
N ASN A 44 -0.35 11.44 2.39
CA ASN A 44 -1.52 12.07 1.81
C ASN A 44 -1.20 12.61 0.40
N ASP A 45 -1.85 12.07 -0.63
CA ASP A 45 -1.81 12.59 -2.01
C ASP A 45 -3.17 13.21 -2.41
N ARG A 46 -4.12 13.22 -1.46
CA ARG A 46 -5.50 13.67 -1.64
C ARG A 46 -5.69 15.15 -1.32
N ASP A 47 -4.95 15.66 -0.33
CA ASP A 47 -5.03 17.04 0.17
C ASP A 47 -3.64 17.71 0.18
N PRO A 48 -3.39 18.68 -0.74
CA PRO A 48 -2.11 19.38 -0.83
C PRO A 48 -1.85 20.39 0.30
N THR A 49 -2.83 20.62 1.17
CA THR A 49 -2.71 21.58 2.29
C THR A 49 -2.33 20.91 3.60
N HIS A 50 -2.37 19.58 3.67
CA HIS A 50 -2.08 18.81 4.87
C HIS A 50 -0.57 18.63 5.09
N ASP A 51 -0.11 18.62 6.34
CA ASP A 51 1.32 18.50 6.69
C ASP A 51 1.98 17.20 6.14
N ASN A 52 1.20 16.12 6.06
CA ASN A 52 1.61 14.84 5.48
C ASN A 52 1.44 14.73 3.95
N TYR A 53 1.20 15.85 3.26
CA TYR A 53 1.15 15.87 1.80
C TYR A 53 2.50 15.42 1.22
N THR A 54 2.48 14.51 0.25
CA THR A 54 3.73 13.93 -0.27
C THR A 54 4.38 14.76 -1.38
N GLY A 55 3.76 15.86 -1.79
CA GLY A 55 4.17 16.62 -2.98
C GLY A 55 3.58 16.08 -4.29
N ARG A 56 2.71 15.05 -4.22
CA ARG A 56 2.08 14.40 -5.39
C ARG A 56 0.57 14.39 -5.25
N ASN A 57 -0.11 14.55 -6.37
CA ASN A 57 -1.57 14.43 -6.45
C ASN A 57 -1.96 13.04 -6.96
N ILE A 58 -3.19 12.61 -6.64
CA ILE A 58 -3.83 11.47 -7.29
C ILE A 58 -3.85 11.66 -8.81
N ASP A 59 -3.37 10.66 -9.55
CA ASP A 59 -3.60 10.57 -10.98
C ASP A 59 -4.96 9.90 -11.24
N TRP A 60 -5.97 10.69 -11.58
CA TRP A 60 -7.31 10.18 -11.87
C TRP A 60 -7.45 9.58 -13.28
N VAL A 61 -6.47 9.79 -14.16
CA VAL A 61 -6.47 9.24 -15.51
C VAL A 61 -5.79 7.88 -15.49
N GLU A 62 -4.59 7.81 -14.91
CA GLU A 62 -3.78 6.59 -14.78
C GLU A 62 -3.89 6.00 -13.36
N TYR A 63 -5.11 5.95 -12.83
CA TYR A 63 -5.37 5.60 -11.43
C TYR A 63 -4.93 4.20 -11.04
N ALA A 64 -4.97 3.24 -11.97
CA ALA A 64 -4.45 1.91 -11.72
C ALA A 64 -2.93 1.93 -11.45
N SER A 65 -2.16 2.67 -12.24
CA SER A 65 -0.72 2.81 -12.04
C SER A 65 -0.43 3.59 -10.76
N TYR A 66 -1.13 4.71 -10.55
CA TYR A 66 -1.01 5.51 -9.34
C TYR A 66 -1.31 4.69 -8.09
N LEU A 67 -2.40 3.90 -8.08
CA LEU A 67 -2.80 3.14 -6.89
C LEU A 67 -1.77 2.04 -6.55
N ASN A 68 -1.20 1.38 -7.56
CA ASN A 68 -0.07 0.45 -7.35
C ASN A 68 1.09 1.17 -6.66
N GLU A 69 1.58 2.27 -7.24
CA GLU A 69 2.69 3.04 -6.66
C GLU A 69 2.36 3.54 -5.25
N PHE A 70 1.16 4.08 -5.04
CA PHE A 70 0.72 4.63 -3.76
C PHE A 70 0.66 3.55 -2.67
N THR A 71 0.18 2.35 -3.01
CA THR A 71 0.14 1.21 -2.09
C THR A 71 1.55 0.79 -1.69
N CYS A 72 2.48 0.75 -2.64
CA CYS A 72 3.88 0.44 -2.38
C CYS A 72 4.54 1.42 -1.42
N ARG A 73 4.43 2.73 -1.69
CA ARG A 73 4.97 3.77 -0.79
C ARG A 73 4.37 3.69 0.61
N CYS A 74 3.07 3.40 0.68
CA CYS A 74 2.34 3.28 1.94
C CYS A 74 2.85 2.08 2.76
N SER A 75 2.95 0.90 2.13
CA SER A 75 3.51 -0.31 2.74
C SER A 75 4.93 -0.09 3.26
N ASP A 76 5.82 0.46 2.41
CA ASP A 76 7.20 0.73 2.78
C ASP A 76 7.33 1.68 3.96
N LYS A 77 6.54 2.77 3.96
CA LYS A 77 6.54 3.73 5.05
C LYS A 77 5.98 3.12 6.33
N ALA A 78 4.88 2.35 6.23
CA ALA A 78 4.30 1.63 7.35
C ALA A 78 5.32 0.68 7.98
N LYS A 79 6.01 -0.13 7.17
CA LYS A 79 7.08 -1.04 7.59
C LYS A 79 8.23 -0.31 8.27
N LYS A 80 8.79 0.73 7.64
CA LYS A 80 9.89 1.53 8.20
C LYS A 80 9.54 2.21 9.53
N MET A 81 8.28 2.59 9.72
CA MET A 81 7.80 3.18 10.96
C MET A 81 7.37 2.14 12.00
N GLY A 82 7.49 0.84 11.69
CA GLY A 82 7.14 -0.27 12.59
C GLY A 82 5.63 -0.44 12.81
N TYR A 83 4.80 -0.03 11.85
CA TYR A 83 3.36 -0.31 11.86
C TYR A 83 3.07 -1.77 11.55
N LYS A 84 1.94 -2.29 12.05
CA LYS A 84 1.54 -3.69 11.85
C LYS A 84 0.57 -3.85 10.69
N TYR A 85 -0.18 -2.79 10.41
CA TYR A 85 -1.13 -2.74 9.31
C TYR A 85 -1.24 -1.29 8.85
N PHE A 86 -1.65 -1.14 7.60
CA PHE A 86 -2.00 0.15 7.01
C PHE A 86 -3.32 0.04 6.28
N ALA A 87 -3.89 1.18 5.91
CA ALA A 87 -5.06 1.22 5.07
C ALA A 87 -4.98 2.35 4.06
N LEU A 88 -5.53 2.08 2.87
CA LEU A 88 -5.76 3.11 1.88
C LEU A 88 -7.20 3.58 1.98
N GLY A 89 -7.36 4.88 2.17
CA GLY A 89 -8.65 5.54 2.34
C GLY A 89 -8.76 6.76 1.44
N PHE A 90 -10.00 7.18 1.20
CA PHE A 90 -10.33 8.40 0.45
C PHE A 90 -9.50 8.61 -0.84
N TYR A 91 -9.29 7.53 -1.60
CA TYR A 91 -8.59 7.47 -2.89
C TYR A 91 -7.09 7.82 -2.90
N GLY A 92 -6.54 8.39 -1.82
CA GLY A 92 -5.15 8.86 -1.79
C GLY A 92 -4.63 9.19 -0.39
N GLU A 93 -5.23 8.61 0.65
CA GLU A 93 -4.73 8.69 2.00
C GLU A 93 -4.20 7.33 2.44
N CYS A 94 -3.08 7.33 3.15
CA CYS A 94 -2.46 6.15 3.74
C CYS A 94 -2.47 6.31 5.26
N TRP A 95 -3.29 5.51 5.93
CA TRP A 95 -3.42 5.47 7.38
C TRP A 95 -2.73 4.24 7.95
N ALA A 96 -2.24 4.28 9.18
CA ALA A 96 -1.54 3.15 9.78
C ALA A 96 -1.83 2.98 11.27
N GLY A 97 -1.63 1.75 11.77
CA GLY A 97 -1.84 1.41 13.17
C GLY A 97 -0.96 0.26 13.67
N LYS A 98 -0.85 0.15 14.99
CA LYS A 98 -0.01 -0.83 15.71
C LYS A 98 -0.78 -1.66 16.73
N ASP A 99 -1.99 -1.22 17.11
CA ASP A 99 -2.76 -1.89 18.15
C ASP A 99 -3.40 -3.16 17.60
N MET A 100 -2.81 -4.30 17.91
CA MET A 100 -3.33 -5.61 17.50
C MET A 100 -4.60 -6.00 18.25
N LYS A 101 -4.87 -5.44 19.43
CA LYS A 101 -6.11 -5.73 20.17
C LYS A 101 -7.31 -5.07 19.48
N GLU A 102 -7.17 -3.80 19.11
CA GLU A 102 -8.23 -3.10 18.35
C GLU A 102 -8.38 -3.71 16.95
N PHE A 103 -7.27 -4.13 16.32
CA PHE A 103 -7.30 -4.84 15.04
C PHE A 103 -8.15 -6.09 15.09
N VAL A 104 -7.87 -7.01 16.03
CA VAL A 104 -8.63 -8.25 16.18
C VAL A 104 -10.11 -7.98 16.43
N LYS A 105 -10.44 -6.94 17.20
CA LYS A 105 -11.82 -6.54 17.45
C LYS A 105 -12.53 -6.09 16.17
N VAL A 106 -11.90 -5.21 15.37
CA VAL A 106 -12.49 -4.71 14.12
C VAL A 106 -12.63 -5.83 13.08
N MET A 107 -11.62 -6.69 12.95
CA MET A 107 -11.62 -7.79 11.98
C MET A 107 -12.69 -8.84 12.28
N ASN A 108 -13.05 -9.02 13.55
CA ASN A 108 -14.11 -9.96 13.97
C ASN A 108 -15.51 -9.34 14.03
N ASP A 109 -15.65 -8.02 13.83
CA ASP A 109 -16.94 -7.34 13.79
C ASP A 109 -17.40 -7.10 12.35
N PHE A 110 -18.20 -8.03 11.82
CA PHE A 110 -18.75 -7.96 10.47
C PHE A 110 -19.55 -6.66 10.20
N SER A 111 -20.06 -5.99 11.24
CA SER A 111 -20.77 -4.72 11.07
C SER A 111 -19.85 -3.56 10.66
N GLN A 112 -18.53 -3.71 10.83
CA GLN A 112 -17.54 -2.75 10.36
C GLN A 112 -17.22 -2.90 8.87
N GLY A 113 -17.59 -4.02 8.25
CA GLY A 113 -17.38 -4.28 6.83
C GLY A 113 -18.09 -3.26 5.93
N SER A 114 -17.52 -3.07 4.74
CA SER A 114 -18.08 -2.22 3.68
C SER A 114 -17.81 -2.83 2.30
N MET A 115 -18.58 -2.40 1.30
CA MET A 115 -18.37 -2.78 -0.11
C MET A 115 -17.95 -1.58 -0.97
N LYS A 116 -17.70 -0.41 -0.36
CA LYS A 116 -17.40 0.84 -1.09
C LYS A 116 -15.91 1.06 -1.36
N CYS A 117 -15.09 0.00 -1.29
CA CYS A 117 -13.69 0.08 -1.71
C CYS A 117 -13.60 -0.33 -3.17
N ILE A 118 -12.65 0.30 -3.86
CA ILE A 118 -12.44 0.11 -5.29
C ILE A 118 -11.02 -0.34 -5.59
N ASN A 119 -10.80 -0.95 -6.75
CA ASN A 119 -9.48 -1.18 -7.31
C ASN A 119 -9.05 -0.03 -8.23
N GLY A 120 -7.88 -0.19 -8.87
CA GLY A 120 -7.32 0.79 -9.81
C GLY A 120 -8.18 1.08 -11.06
N ASN A 121 -9.12 0.18 -11.40
CA ASN A 121 -10.04 0.33 -12.53
C ASN A 121 -11.39 0.92 -12.12
N TYR A 122 -11.51 1.44 -10.89
CA TYR A 122 -12.76 1.95 -10.31
C TYR A 122 -13.86 0.90 -10.13
N TRP A 123 -13.53 -0.38 -10.19
CA TRP A 123 -14.47 -1.47 -9.90
C TRP A 123 -14.44 -1.82 -8.42
N ALA A 124 -15.48 -2.52 -7.97
CA ALA A 124 -15.50 -3.09 -6.62
C ALA A 124 -14.21 -3.90 -6.37
N CYS A 125 -13.64 -3.72 -5.18
CA CYS A 125 -12.43 -4.44 -4.82
C CYS A 125 -12.67 -5.96 -4.76
N ASP A 126 -11.77 -6.71 -5.40
CA ASP A 126 -11.68 -8.16 -5.29
C ASP A 126 -10.44 -8.55 -4.49
N ASN A 127 -10.63 -9.16 -3.32
CA ASN A 127 -9.56 -9.61 -2.44
C ASN A 127 -8.69 -10.72 -3.05
N MET A 128 -9.20 -11.46 -4.05
CA MET A 128 -8.50 -12.57 -4.69
C MET A 128 -7.52 -12.14 -5.77
N THR A 129 -7.62 -10.89 -6.24
CA THR A 129 -6.72 -10.35 -7.25
C THR A 129 -5.50 -9.70 -6.63
N THR A 130 -4.41 -9.65 -7.39
CA THR A 130 -3.20 -8.95 -6.99
C THR A 130 -3.28 -7.42 -7.18
N SER A 131 -4.36 -6.91 -7.78
CA SER A 131 -4.58 -5.47 -7.88
C SER A 131 -4.88 -4.87 -6.50
N PRO A 132 -4.21 -3.79 -6.10
CA PRO A 132 -4.50 -3.11 -4.84
C PRO A 132 -5.87 -2.44 -4.87
N CYS A 133 -6.36 -2.18 -3.68
CA CYS A 133 -7.62 -1.53 -3.41
C CYS A 133 -7.48 -0.33 -2.48
N THR A 134 -8.47 0.55 -2.51
CA THR A 134 -8.56 1.67 -1.58
C THR A 134 -10.01 1.95 -1.24
N GLY A 135 -10.22 2.50 -0.04
CA GLY A 135 -11.50 3.06 0.33
C GLY A 135 -11.79 4.34 -0.43
N GLY A 136 -13.07 4.57 -0.68
CA GLY A 136 -13.60 5.87 -1.09
C GLY A 136 -13.92 6.74 0.12
N ALA A 137 -14.93 7.61 0.01
CA ALA A 137 -15.37 8.42 1.13
C ALA A 137 -15.86 7.54 2.30
N ASN A 138 -15.33 7.80 3.50
CA ASN A 138 -15.68 7.11 4.76
C ASN A 138 -15.42 5.59 4.76
N THR A 139 -14.54 5.10 3.90
CA THR A 139 -14.08 3.71 3.91
C THR A 139 -12.58 3.61 3.78
N GLU A 140 -12.05 2.48 4.22
CA GLU A 140 -10.63 2.14 4.24
C GLU A 140 -10.47 0.69 3.79
N TYR A 141 -9.52 0.44 2.89
CA TYR A 141 -9.09 -0.92 2.57
C TYR A 141 -7.84 -1.24 3.37
N ILE A 142 -7.92 -2.25 4.24
CA ILE A 142 -6.86 -2.57 5.20
C ILE A 142 -5.94 -3.66 4.64
N TYR A 143 -4.65 -3.50 4.93
CA TYR A 143 -3.56 -4.39 4.58
C TYR A 143 -2.74 -4.75 5.81
N LEU A 144 -2.24 -5.98 5.89
CA LEU A 144 -1.18 -6.34 6.84
C LEU A 144 0.18 -5.93 6.26
N VAL A 145 1.06 -5.42 7.12
CA VAL A 145 2.47 -5.23 6.78
C VAL A 145 3.18 -6.56 6.97
N VAL A 146 3.81 -7.08 5.93
CA VAL A 146 4.62 -8.31 5.99
C VAL A 146 6.07 -7.91 6.33
N GLY A 147 6.61 -8.51 7.39
CA GLY A 147 8.02 -8.36 7.75
C GLY A 147 8.89 -9.14 6.78
N ASP A 148 10.17 -8.77 6.70
CA ASP A 148 11.14 -9.77 6.24
C ASP A 148 11.27 -10.71 7.44
N ASP A 149 10.95 -12.00 7.26
CA ASP A 149 11.31 -12.98 8.27
C ASP A 149 12.84 -12.87 8.44
N GLU A 150 13.29 -12.35 9.58
CA GLU A 150 14.68 -12.51 10.00
C GLU A 150 14.89 -14.02 10.18
N GLU A 151 15.36 -14.68 9.12
CA GLU A 151 15.95 -16.02 9.20
C GLU A 151 17.15 -15.95 10.17
N GLY A 152 16.86 -16.21 11.44
CA GLY A 152 17.70 -16.75 12.51
C GLY A 152 19.19 -16.38 12.56
N GLU A 153 19.56 -15.67 13.63
CA GLU A 153 20.84 -15.91 14.34
C GLU A 153 20.53 -16.31 15.80
N GLU A 154 20.40 -17.62 16.03
CA GLU A 154 20.76 -18.29 17.30
C GLU A 154 21.69 -19.47 17.01
#